data_AF-A0A1B5L7C7-F1
#
_entry.id   AF-A0A1B5L7C7-F1
#
_cell.length_a   1.000
_cell.length_b   1.000
_cell.length_c   1.000
_cell.angle_alpha   90.00
_cell.angle_beta   90.00
_cell.angle_gamma   90.00
#
_symmetry.space_group_name_H-M   'P 1'
#
loop_
_entity.id
_entity.type
_entity.pdbx_description
1 polymer ?
#
loop_
_entity_poly.entity_id
_entity_poly.type
_entity_poly.pdbx_seq_one_letter_code
_entity_poly.pdbx_strand_id
1 'polypeptide(L)'
;MDPLNPVASTLDPAIAQIYAQASSLREKLRASVPAPDSDEGRRREAELRTRRTRELAVEVAATPQRLRHLVEGGKMQEAKRQWEMPKRLLVSWHQRGIGGDDVQAVIDEGDAVFTLKPAPEQSRQRLSG
;
A
#
# COMPACT_ATOMS: atom_id res chain seq x y z
N MET A 1 32.11 40.95 38.71
CA MET A 1 32.15 39.51 39.06
C MET A 1 30.72 39.00 38.92
N ASP A 2 30.33 38.57 37.72
CA ASP A 2 29.01 37.99 37.49
C ASP A 2 29.03 36.49 37.82
N PRO A 3 28.11 35.97 38.66
CA PRO A 3 28.08 34.56 39.01
C PRO A 3 27.39 33.79 37.88
N LEU A 4 28.16 32.94 37.20
CA LEU A 4 27.59 32.02 36.22
C LEU A 4 26.68 30.99 36.94
N ASN A 5 25.44 31.03 36.47
CA ASN A 5 24.26 30.21 36.74
C ASN A 5 24.52 28.71 37.08
N PRO A 6 23.98 28.14 38.19
CA PRO A 6 24.15 26.72 38.56
C PRO A 6 23.40 25.73 37.67
N VAL A 7 22.58 26.20 36.72
CA VAL A 7 21.70 25.36 35.88
C VAL A 7 22.44 24.70 34.70
N ALA A 8 23.66 25.14 34.40
CA ALA A 8 24.46 24.58 33.30
C ALA A 8 25.02 23.17 33.61
N SER A 9 25.22 22.82 34.89
CA SER A 9 25.74 21.49 35.30
C SER A 9 24.66 20.40 35.44
N THR A 10 23.37 20.73 35.36
CA THR A 10 22.26 19.77 35.51
C THR A 10 21.63 19.31 34.20
N LEU A 11 21.98 19.93 33.07
CA LEU A 11 21.53 19.45 31.75
C LEU A 11 22.25 18.15 31.36
N ASP A 12 23.56 18.07 31.57
CA ASP A 12 24.38 16.91 31.19
C ASP A 12 24.00 15.59 31.91
N PRO A 13 23.73 15.57 33.24
CA PRO A 13 23.31 14.35 33.92
C PRO A 13 21.93 13.86 33.49
N ALA A 14 20.99 14.78 33.26
CA ALA A 14 19.64 14.44 32.82
C ALA A 14 19.65 13.88 31.38
N ILE A 15 20.47 14.45 30.49
CA ILE A 15 20.69 13.95 29.13
C ILE A 15 21.34 12.56 29.17
N ALA A 16 22.36 12.36 30.01
CA ALA A 16 22.99 11.06 30.18
C ALA A 16 21.99 9.99 30.67
N GLN A 17 21.09 10.36 31.60
CA GLN A 17 20.05 9.47 32.10
C GLN A 17 19.02 9.12 31.02
N ILE A 18 18.62 10.08 30.19
CA ILE A 18 17.73 9.83 29.03
C ILE A 18 18.40 8.88 28.04
N TYR A 19 19.69 9.07 27.72
CA TYR A 19 20.43 8.17 26.83
C TYR A 19 20.56 6.75 27.42
N ALA A 20 20.82 6.64 28.72
CA ALA A 20 20.88 5.36 29.40
C ALA A 20 19.52 4.65 29.38
N GLN A 21 18.42 5.37 29.61
CA GLN A 21 17.06 4.84 29.55
C GLN A 21 16.68 4.42 28.12
N ALA A 22 16.96 5.25 27.12
CA ALA A 22 16.70 4.95 25.71
C ALA A 22 17.51 3.73 25.24
N SER A 23 18.78 3.63 25.65
CA SER A 23 19.64 2.49 25.33
C SER A 23 19.15 1.20 26.01
N SER A 24 18.76 1.28 27.29
CA SER A 24 18.18 0.15 28.03
C SER A 24 16.86 -0.33 27.42
N LEU A 25 15.99 0.61 27.00
CA LEU A 25 14.75 0.29 26.33
C LEU A 25 15.01 -0.37 24.97
N ARG A 26 15.95 0.16 24.18
CA ARG A 26 16.34 -0.43 22.89
C ARG A 26 16.88 -1.85 23.05
N GLU A 27 17.69 -2.09 24.07
CA GLU A 27 18.25 -3.41 24.34
C GLU A 27 17.18 -4.41 24.79
N LYS A 28 16.26 -3.98 25.67
CA LYS A 28 15.10 -4.79 26.08
C LYS A 28 14.20 -5.14 24.89
N LEU A 29 13.96 -4.17 24.00
CA LEU A 29 13.20 -4.40 22.78
C LEU A 29 13.91 -5.40 21.87
N ARG A 30 15.22 -5.25 21.65
CA ARG A 30 16.02 -6.18 20.85
C ARG A 30 16.00 -7.60 21.42
N ALA A 31 16.15 -7.75 22.73
CA ALA A 31 16.10 -9.03 23.42
C ALA A 31 14.70 -9.69 23.36
N SER A 32 13.64 -8.88 23.24
CA SER A 32 12.26 -9.36 23.11
C SER A 32 11.84 -9.71 21.69
N VAL A 33 12.66 -9.39 20.67
CA VAL A 33 12.38 -9.82 19.29
C VAL A 33 12.85 -11.27 19.14
N PRO A 34 11.94 -12.23 18.87
CA PRO A 34 12.32 -13.60 18.62
C PRO A 34 13.30 -13.65 17.45
N ALA A 35 14.32 -14.51 17.53
CA ALA A 35 15.24 -14.71 16.42
C ALA A 35 14.43 -15.05 15.15
N PRO A 36 14.76 -14.49 13.98
CA PRO A 36 14.02 -14.74 12.74
C PRO A 36 13.93 -16.24 12.40
N ASP A 37 14.95 -17.02 12.80
CA ASP A 37 15.01 -18.48 12.62
C ASP A 37 14.37 -19.29 13.76
N SER A 38 13.75 -18.65 14.75
CA SER A 38 12.91 -19.33 15.74
C SER A 38 11.55 -19.70 15.14
N ASP A 39 10.88 -20.71 15.69
CA ASP A 39 9.51 -21.07 15.25
C ASP A 39 8.53 -19.90 15.42
N GLU A 40 8.71 -19.09 16.45
CA GLU A 40 7.90 -17.89 16.70
C GLU A 40 8.20 -16.77 15.68
N GLY A 41 9.49 -16.58 15.33
CA GLY A 41 9.92 -15.69 14.26
C GLY A 41 9.32 -16.07 12.90
N ARG A 42 9.39 -17.35 12.53
CA ARG A 42 8.79 -17.89 11.30
C ARG A 42 7.27 -17.73 11.24
N ARG A 43 6.56 -17.98 12.34
CA ARG A 43 5.10 -17.80 12.44
C ARG A 43 4.71 -16.35 12.23
N ARG A 44 5.37 -15.43 12.94
CA ARG A 44 5.13 -13.99 12.80
C ARG A 44 5.41 -13.50 11.39
N GLU A 45 6.47 -13.99 10.74
CA GLU A 45 6.77 -13.66 9.36
C GLU A 45 5.72 -14.22 8.38
N ALA A 46 5.24 -15.45 8.59
CA ALA A 46 4.16 -16.03 7.79
C ALA A 46 2.84 -15.26 7.92
N GLU A 47 2.49 -14.81 9.12
CA GLU A 47 1.32 -13.96 9.38
C GLU A 47 1.45 -12.60 8.69
N LEU A 48 2.61 -11.95 8.81
CA LEU A 48 2.91 -10.69 8.12
C LEU A 48 2.83 -10.83 6.60
N ARG A 49 3.33 -11.93 6.04
CA ARG A 49 3.21 -12.23 4.61
C ARG A 49 1.76 -12.38 4.20
N THR A 50 0.98 -13.18 4.93
CA THR A 50 -0.45 -13.39 4.67
C THR A 50 -1.23 -12.08 4.69
N ARG A 51 -0.97 -11.23 5.70
CA ARG A 51 -1.61 -9.92 5.81
C ARG A 51 -1.29 -9.01 4.63
N ARG A 52 -0.01 -8.91 4.25
CA ARG A 52 0.43 -8.12 3.09
C ARG A 52 -0.20 -8.61 1.79
N THR A 53 -0.28 -9.92 1.61
CA THR A 53 -0.92 -10.51 0.43
C THR A 53 -2.42 -10.17 0.37
N ARG A 54 -3.11 -10.20 1.51
CA ARG A 54 -4.54 -9.81 1.59
C ARG A 54 -4.75 -8.33 1.29
N GLU A 55 -3.93 -7.45 1.87
CA GLU A 55 -3.99 -6.00 1.59
C GLU A 55 -3.77 -5.72 0.10
N LEU A 56 -2.76 -6.36 -0.50
CA LEU A 56 -2.50 -6.25 -1.94
C LEU A 56 -3.66 -6.77 -2.79
N ALA A 57 -4.28 -7.89 -2.41
CA ALA A 57 -5.45 -8.41 -3.12
C ALA A 57 -6.64 -7.44 -3.10
N VAL A 58 -6.88 -6.78 -1.95
CA VAL A 58 -7.93 -5.76 -1.82
C VAL A 58 -7.63 -4.56 -2.72
N GLU A 59 -6.40 -4.04 -2.71
CA GLU A 59 -6.01 -2.90 -3.56
C GLU A 59 -6.16 -3.22 -5.05
N VAL A 60 -5.69 -4.39 -5.46
CA VAL A 60 -5.74 -4.82 -6.86
C VAL A 60 -7.19 -5.02 -7.31
N ALA A 61 -8.03 -5.68 -6.51
CA ALA A 61 -9.46 -5.86 -6.80
C ALA A 61 -10.23 -4.54 -6.87
N ALA A 62 -9.81 -3.49 -6.15
CA ALA A 62 -10.41 -2.17 -6.23
C ALA A 62 -9.97 -1.35 -7.47
N THR A 63 -9.03 -1.85 -8.27
CA THR A 63 -8.46 -1.10 -9.40
C THR A 63 -9.47 -0.83 -10.52
N PRO A 64 -10.30 -1.79 -10.99
CA PRO A 64 -11.27 -1.54 -12.07
C PRO A 64 -12.18 -0.33 -11.80
N GLN A 65 -12.66 -0.16 -10.56
CA GLN A 65 -13.49 0.99 -10.19
C GLN A 65 -12.75 2.34 -10.28
N ARG A 66 -11.46 2.36 -9.92
CA ARG A 66 -10.60 3.55 -10.06
C ARG A 66 -10.33 3.89 -11.53
N LEU A 67 -10.15 2.86 -12.37
CA LEU A 67 -9.99 3.04 -13.81
C LEU A 67 -11.22 3.67 -14.46
N ARG A 68 -12.43 3.23 -14.07
CA ARG A 68 -13.69 3.84 -14.54
C ARG A 68 -13.74 5.33 -14.24
N HIS A 69 -13.44 5.75 -13.01
CA HIS A 69 -13.39 7.17 -12.64
C HIS A 69 -12.37 7.96 -13.48
N LEU A 70 -11.20 7.39 -13.76
CA LEU A 70 -10.20 8.04 -14.60
C LEU A 70 -10.67 8.19 -16.05
N VAL A 71 -11.29 7.17 -16.61
CA VAL A 71 -11.83 7.21 -17.98
C VAL A 71 -12.99 8.18 -18.10
N GLU A 72 -13.92 8.20 -17.15
CA GLU A 72 -15.02 9.18 -17.07
C GLU A 72 -14.49 10.61 -16.95
N GLY A 73 -13.37 10.81 -16.24
CA GLY A 73 -12.66 12.09 -16.17
C GLY A 73 -11.80 12.42 -17.40
N GLY A 74 -11.90 11.67 -18.49
CA GLY A 74 -11.13 11.88 -19.73
C GLY A 74 -9.66 11.47 -19.66
N LYS A 75 -9.22 10.86 -18.56
CA LYS A 75 -7.81 10.48 -18.29
C LYS A 75 -7.50 9.06 -18.77
N MET A 76 -7.86 8.74 -20.01
CA MET A 76 -7.72 7.40 -20.62
C MET A 76 -6.28 6.84 -20.54
N GLN A 77 -5.28 7.66 -20.88
CA GLN A 77 -3.89 7.21 -20.87
C GLN A 77 -3.35 6.96 -19.46
N GLU A 78 -3.82 7.73 -18.48
CA GLU A 78 -3.46 7.53 -17.07
C GLU A 78 -4.10 6.25 -16.53
N ALA A 79 -5.37 5.99 -16.86
CA ALA A 79 -6.03 4.74 -16.51
C ALA A 79 -5.26 3.53 -17.06
N LYS A 80 -4.85 3.57 -18.34
CA LYS A 80 -4.03 2.48 -18.93
C LYS A 80 -2.73 2.25 -18.16
N ARG A 81 -1.99 3.32 -17.84
CA ARG A 81 -0.75 3.21 -17.04
C ARG A 81 -1.00 2.60 -15.68
N GLN A 82 -2.05 3.03 -14.99
CA GLN A 82 -2.40 2.50 -13.68
C GLN A 82 -2.87 1.04 -13.73
N TRP A 83 -3.34 0.57 -14.89
CA TRP A 83 -3.78 -0.82 -15.05
C TRP A 83 -2.64 -1.81 -15.34
N GLU A 84 -1.51 -1.37 -15.91
CA GLU A 84 -0.46 -2.28 -16.37
C GLU A 84 0.08 -3.21 -15.27
N MET A 85 0.47 -2.64 -14.12
CA MET A 85 1.08 -3.41 -13.04
C MET A 85 0.06 -4.29 -12.30
N PRO A 86 -1.14 -3.79 -11.89
CA PRO A 86 -2.18 -4.63 -11.29
C PRO A 86 -2.60 -5.79 -12.20
N LYS A 87 -2.76 -5.56 -13.51
CA LYS A 87 -3.08 -6.61 -14.46
C LYS A 87 -2.01 -7.70 -14.51
N ARG A 88 -0.72 -7.32 -14.59
CA ARG A 88 0.39 -8.29 -14.58
C ARG A 88 0.39 -9.16 -13.32
N LEU A 89 0.10 -8.56 -12.17
CA LEU A 89 0.02 -9.28 -10.91
C LEU A 89 -1.15 -10.29 -10.89
N LEU A 90 -2.34 -9.88 -11.33
CA LEU A 90 -3.51 -10.75 -11.44
C LEU A 90 -3.25 -11.93 -12.40
N VAL A 91 -2.66 -11.66 -13.57
CA VAL A 91 -2.27 -12.71 -14.52
C VAL A 91 -1.30 -13.71 -13.89
N SER A 92 -0.30 -13.22 -13.14
CA SER A 92 0.62 -14.09 -12.42
C SER A 92 -0.09 -14.93 -11.34
N TRP A 93 -1.07 -14.37 -10.64
CA TRP A 93 -1.87 -15.13 -9.66
C TRP A 93 -2.72 -16.20 -10.32
N HIS A 94 -3.39 -15.87 -11.43
CA HIS A 94 -4.18 -16.82 -12.19
C HIS A 94 -3.34 -17.99 -12.69
N GLN A 95 -2.17 -17.71 -13.28
CA GLN A 95 -1.22 -18.75 -13.74
C GLN A 95 -0.72 -19.67 -12.62
N ARG A 96 -0.69 -19.18 -11.38
CA ARG A 96 -0.28 -19.94 -10.19
C ARG A 96 -1.46 -20.66 -9.52
N GLY A 97 -2.66 -20.59 -10.09
CA GLY A 97 -3.87 -21.17 -9.51
C GLY A 97 -4.37 -20.45 -8.26
N ILE A 98 -3.96 -19.21 -8.04
CA ILE A 98 -4.37 -18.40 -6.88
C ILE A 98 -5.65 -17.65 -7.24
N GLY A 99 -6.70 -17.82 -6.43
CA GLY A 99 -7.95 -17.06 -6.55
C GLY A 99 -8.89 -17.48 -7.70
N GLY A 100 -8.51 -18.46 -8.53
CA GLY A 100 -9.41 -19.10 -9.50
C GLY A 100 -10.14 -18.11 -10.42
N ASP A 101 -11.45 -18.32 -10.54
CA ASP A 101 -12.34 -17.53 -11.41
C ASP A 101 -12.48 -16.07 -10.95
N ASP A 102 -12.37 -15.79 -9.65
CA ASP A 102 -12.48 -14.42 -9.11
C ASP A 102 -11.36 -13.52 -9.65
N VAL A 103 -10.14 -14.06 -9.78
CA VAL A 103 -9.02 -13.31 -10.36
C VAL A 103 -9.25 -13.02 -11.84
N GLN A 104 -9.80 -13.97 -12.58
CA GLN A 104 -10.15 -13.77 -13.98
C GLN A 104 -11.23 -12.70 -14.15
N ALA A 105 -12.27 -12.73 -13.29
CA ALA A 105 -13.34 -11.73 -13.31
C ALA A 105 -12.80 -10.30 -13.10
N VAL A 106 -11.83 -10.10 -12.21
CA VAL A 106 -11.20 -8.78 -11.99
C VAL A 106 -10.38 -8.33 -13.21
N ILE A 107 -9.70 -9.25 -13.88
CA ILE A 107 -8.97 -8.95 -15.13
C ILE A 107 -9.96 -8.48 -16.20
N ASP A 108 -11.04 -9.23 -16.40
CA ASP A 108 -12.04 -8.95 -17.41
C ASP A 108 -12.76 -7.62 -17.13
N GLU A 109 -13.11 -7.35 -15.87
CA GLU A 109 -13.71 -6.08 -15.46
C GLU A 109 -12.78 -4.89 -15.73
N GLY A 110 -11.49 -5.02 -15.43
CA GLY A 110 -10.50 -3.97 -15.67
C GLY A 110 -10.25 -3.73 -17.17
N ASP A 111 -10.22 -4.78 -17.98
CA ASP A 111 -10.06 -4.67 -19.43
C ASP A 111 -11.31 -4.06 -20.11
N ALA A 112 -12.50 -4.38 -19.61
CA ALA A 112 -13.77 -3.86 -20.12
C ALA A 112 -13.87 -2.33 -20.03
N VAL A 113 -13.15 -1.69 -19.09
CA VAL A 113 -13.09 -0.23 -18.95
C VAL A 113 -12.58 0.45 -20.22
N PHE A 114 -11.75 -0.24 -21.02
CA PHE A 114 -11.10 0.33 -22.20
C PHE A 114 -11.76 -0.08 -23.53
N THR A 115 -12.67 -1.05 -23.51
CA THR A 115 -13.35 -1.55 -24.72
C THR A 115 -14.69 -0.87 -24.98
N LEU A 116 -15.29 -0.25 -23.97
CA LEU A 116 -16.49 0.57 -24.12
C LEU A 116 -16.12 1.85 -24.90
N LYS A 117 -16.48 1.89 -26.19
CA LYS A 117 -16.44 3.13 -26.98
C LYS A 117 -17.25 4.21 -26.23
N PRO A 118 -16.72 5.44 -26.06
CA PRO A 118 -17.57 6.53 -25.64
C PRO A 118 -18.73 6.65 -26.63
N ALA A 119 -19.97 6.63 -26.11
CA ALA A 119 -21.16 6.82 -26.92
C ALA A 119 -20.98 8.11 -27.76
N PRO A 120 -21.27 8.09 -29.08
CA PRO A 120 -21.11 9.27 -29.90
C PRO A 120 -22.04 10.38 -29.39
N GLU A 121 -21.43 11.47 -28.95
CA GLU A 121 -22.08 12.73 -28.56
C GLU A 121 -22.64 13.43 -29.82
N GLN A 122 -23.67 12.87 -30.45
CA GLN A 122 -24.35 13.48 -31.61
C GLN A 122 -25.82 13.81 -31.36
N SER A 123 -26.33 13.64 -30.13
CA SER A 123 -27.75 13.86 -29.82
C SER A 123 -28.08 15.22 -29.18
N ARG A 124 -27.09 16.09 -28.93
CA ARG A 124 -27.33 17.39 -28.25
C ARG A 124 -27.57 18.60 -29.15
N GLN A 125 -27.45 18.49 -30.48
CA GLN A 125 -27.60 19.63 -31.40
C GLN A 125 -28.87 19.65 -32.26
N ARG A 126 -29.85 18.75 -32.04
CA ARG A 126 -31.08 18.69 -32.88
C ARG A 126 -32.37 19.13 -32.18
N LEU A 127 -32.30 20.09 -31.26
CA LEU A 127 -33.50 20.68 -30.63
C LEU A 127 -33.47 22.22 -30.51
N SER A 128 -32.75 22.92 -31.39
CA SER A 128 -32.85 24.38 -31.51
C SER A 128 -32.78 24.83 -32.98
N GLY A 129 -33.73 24.33 -33.76
CA GLY A 129 -34.07 24.83 -35.10
C GLY A 129 -35.55 25.17 -35.13
#